data_AF-A0A0W0WDM8-F1
#
_entry.id   AF-A0A0W0WDM8-F1
#
_cell.length_a   1.000
_cell.length_b   1.000
_cell.length_c   1.000
_cell.angle_alpha   90.00
_cell.angle_beta   90.00
_cell.angle_gamma   90.00
#
_symmetry.space_group_name_H-M   'P 1'
#
loop_
_entity.id
_entity.type
_entity.pdbx_description
1 polymer ?
#
loop_
_entity_poly.entity_id
_entity_poly.type
_entity_poly.pdbx_seq_one_letter_code
_entity_poly.pdbx_strand_id
1 'polypeptide(L)'
;MAQETQLTRWHFFMPLIFITLYGSGFVGAKLGLPYSEPLTFLTWRFACTTVLLFFIALLLRVPWPRSLEEVAHIMVAGLLMLGVFSTGVFVAIYLGISPAISALIIALQPILVALGAAFILKERIQLQQSIGFLLGFLGVFLVISHQLTLNHANVVGIAMSFLGLFGLAAGNLYQKRFCAHMNLLSGGLLQSLAAGISTLIGAILFESMQIDWTNQFIFALGWMSVVVSIGALSILYLLIRHGAILKVASLFYLVPVSTAVIAFFVYKEAIDGFGLVGIVVIAFGIMLVQK
;
A
#
# COMPACT_ATOMS: atom_id res chain seq x y z
N MET A 1 8.92 -33.88 14.03
CA MET A 1 8.05 -33.14 14.98
C MET A 1 8.49 -31.69 15.21
N ALA A 2 9.57 -31.37 15.92
CA ALA A 2 9.90 -29.96 16.23
C ALA A 2 10.12 -29.04 15.01
N GLN A 3 10.75 -29.55 13.93
CA GLN A 3 10.89 -28.80 12.67
C GLN A 3 9.55 -28.61 11.93
N GLU A 4 8.67 -29.61 11.93
CA GLU A 4 7.32 -29.48 11.35
C GLU A 4 6.44 -28.49 12.11
N THR A 5 6.51 -28.50 13.46
CA THR A 5 5.78 -27.57 14.33
C THR A 5 6.32 -26.13 14.21
N GLN A 6 7.63 -25.98 14.00
CA GLN A 6 8.23 -24.68 13.65
C GLN A 6 7.75 -24.22 12.27
N LEU A 7 7.87 -25.02 11.23
CA LEU A 7 7.34 -24.69 9.90
C LEU A 7 5.87 -24.28 9.96
N THR A 8 5.00 -24.98 10.70
CA THR A 8 3.58 -24.58 10.85
C THR A 8 3.38 -23.25 11.59
N ARG A 9 4.14 -22.97 12.67
CA ARG A 9 4.07 -21.69 13.38
C ARG A 9 4.56 -20.51 12.52
N TRP A 10 5.67 -20.70 11.80
CA TRP A 10 6.23 -19.69 10.90
C TRP A 10 5.25 -19.30 9.78
N HIS A 11 4.52 -20.29 9.24
CA HIS A 11 3.46 -20.06 8.25
C HIS A 11 2.24 -19.30 8.78
N PHE A 12 2.05 -19.21 10.10
CA PHE A 12 0.91 -18.50 10.72
C PHE A 12 1.28 -17.08 11.18
N PHE A 13 2.46 -16.90 11.78
CA PHE A 13 2.86 -15.59 12.33
C PHE A 13 3.31 -14.59 11.26
N MET A 14 4.05 -15.02 10.22
CA MET A 14 4.52 -14.08 9.19
C MET A 14 3.39 -13.35 8.45
N PRO A 15 2.30 -14.03 8.03
CA PRO A 15 1.16 -13.35 7.43
C PRO A 15 0.50 -12.31 8.35
N LEU A 16 0.32 -12.65 9.62
CA LEU A 16 -0.23 -11.73 10.62
C LEU A 16 0.67 -10.51 10.80
N ILE A 17 1.98 -10.71 10.97
CA ILE A 17 2.95 -9.61 11.07
C ILE A 17 2.88 -8.74 9.81
N PHE A 18 2.87 -9.34 8.62
CA PHE A 18 2.76 -8.59 7.36
C PHE A 18 1.52 -7.70 7.34
N ILE A 19 0.34 -8.25 7.66
CA ILE A 19 -0.93 -7.52 7.68
C ILE A 19 -0.92 -6.40 8.73
N THR A 20 -0.36 -6.65 9.91
CA THR A 20 -0.23 -5.66 10.97
C THR A 20 0.71 -4.54 10.55
N LEU A 21 1.87 -4.86 9.99
CA LEU A 21 2.82 -3.85 9.52
C LEU A 21 2.25 -3.02 8.36
N TYR A 22 1.62 -3.68 7.38
CA TYR A 22 1.04 -3.01 6.23
C TYR A 22 -0.13 -2.11 6.63
N GLY A 23 -1.05 -2.61 7.47
CA GLY A 23 -2.16 -1.82 8.01
C GLY A 23 -1.70 -0.66 8.90
N SER A 24 -0.62 -0.87 9.67
CA SER A 24 0.00 0.20 10.46
C SER A 24 0.53 1.35 9.60
N GLY A 25 0.77 1.14 8.31
CA GLY A 25 1.22 2.18 7.40
C GLY A 25 0.18 3.30 7.22
N PHE A 26 -1.10 2.96 7.13
CA PHE A 26 -2.17 3.95 7.02
C PHE A 26 -2.32 4.76 8.32
N VAL A 27 -2.18 4.09 9.47
CA VAL A 27 -2.18 4.73 10.79
C VAL A 27 -0.94 5.62 10.95
N GLY A 28 0.24 5.12 10.59
CA GLY A 28 1.50 5.87 10.64
C GLY A 28 1.50 7.11 9.74
N ALA A 29 0.79 7.06 8.60
CA ALA A 29 0.55 8.24 7.78
C ALA A 29 -0.19 9.32 8.58
N LYS A 30 -1.31 8.98 9.22
CA LYS A 30 -2.06 9.91 10.08
C LYS A 30 -1.24 10.43 11.27
N LEU A 31 -0.29 9.65 11.78
CA LEU A 31 0.56 10.08 12.90
C LEU A 31 1.53 11.21 12.51
N GLY A 32 2.03 11.21 11.28
CA GLY A 32 3.02 12.18 10.81
C GLY A 32 2.44 13.47 10.25
N LEU A 33 1.23 13.40 9.66
CA LEU A 33 0.59 14.51 8.96
C LEU A 33 0.23 15.76 9.79
N PRO A 34 0.09 15.71 11.13
CA PRO A 34 -0.05 16.93 11.94
C PRO A 34 1.20 17.82 11.96
N TYR A 35 2.36 17.28 11.58
CA TYR A 35 3.67 17.93 11.73
C TYR A 35 4.33 18.27 10.38
N SER A 36 3.73 17.87 9.26
CA SER A 36 4.23 18.17 7.93
C SER A 36 3.14 17.96 6.88
N GLU A 37 3.25 18.67 5.78
CA GLU A 37 2.42 18.43 4.60
C GLU A 37 2.72 17.05 3.96
N PRO A 38 1.75 16.43 3.27
CA PRO A 38 1.82 15.02 2.87
C PRO A 38 2.97 14.68 1.93
N LEU A 39 3.23 15.49 0.90
CA LEU A 39 4.30 15.23 -0.07
C LEU A 39 5.67 15.45 0.56
N THR A 40 5.79 16.40 1.48
CA THR A 40 6.99 16.68 2.29
C THR A 40 7.31 15.48 3.18
N PHE A 41 6.32 14.92 3.88
CA PHE A 41 6.50 13.68 4.65
C PHE A 41 7.01 12.54 3.76
N LEU A 42 6.36 12.34 2.62
CA LEU A 42 6.69 11.26 1.69
C LEU A 42 8.09 11.41 1.10
N THR A 43 8.49 12.64 0.77
CA THR A 43 9.82 12.97 0.29
C THR A 43 10.89 12.49 1.27
N TRP A 44 10.74 12.86 2.54
CA TRP A 44 11.67 12.42 3.59
C TRP A 44 11.63 10.91 3.80
N ARG A 45 10.43 10.31 3.83
CA ARG A 45 10.28 8.86 3.99
C ARG A 45 11.00 8.10 2.89
N PHE A 46 10.83 8.50 1.63
CA PHE A 46 11.45 7.85 0.49
C PHE A 46 12.94 8.16 0.36
N ALA A 47 13.39 9.35 0.77
CA ALA A 47 14.81 9.66 0.89
C ALA A 47 15.47 8.73 1.92
N CYS A 48 14.91 8.61 3.13
CA CYS A 48 15.40 7.69 4.16
C CYS A 48 15.41 6.24 3.67
N THR A 49 14.32 5.78 3.06
CA THR A 49 14.20 4.41 2.54
C THR A 49 15.25 4.13 1.46
N THR A 50 15.43 5.06 0.52
CA THR A 50 16.43 4.96 -0.56
C THR A 50 17.85 4.86 0.00
N VAL A 51 18.19 5.75 0.94
CA VAL A 51 19.52 5.76 1.58
C VAL A 51 19.77 4.45 2.34
N LEU A 52 18.80 3.96 3.11
CA LEU A 52 18.92 2.70 3.84
C LEU A 52 19.08 1.51 2.89
N LEU A 53 18.25 1.40 1.86
CA LEU A 53 18.34 0.33 0.88
C LEU A 53 19.65 0.39 0.09
N PHE A 54 20.20 1.59 -0.16
CA PHE A 54 21.51 1.76 -0.78
C PHE A 54 22.62 1.12 0.05
N PHE A 55 22.69 1.45 1.35
CA PHE A 55 23.69 0.86 2.24
C PHE A 55 23.51 -0.65 2.40
N ILE A 56 22.27 -1.13 2.52
CA ILE A 56 21.97 -2.57 2.62
C ILE A 56 22.38 -3.29 1.32
N ALA A 57 22.10 -2.71 0.15
CA ALA A 57 22.46 -3.27 -1.14
C ALA A 57 23.99 -3.36 -1.32
N LEU A 58 24.74 -2.35 -0.86
CA LEU A 58 26.20 -2.35 -0.85
C LEU A 58 26.78 -3.42 0.09
N LEU A 59 26.27 -3.49 1.32
CA LEU A 59 26.72 -4.45 2.34
C LEU A 59 26.49 -5.90 1.89
N LEU A 60 25.33 -6.18 1.30
CA LEU A 60 24.95 -7.51 0.82
C LEU A 60 25.43 -7.83 -0.59
N ARG A 61 26.10 -6.88 -1.26
CA ARG A 61 26.64 -7.02 -2.63
C ARG A 61 25.61 -7.58 -3.62
N VAL A 62 24.39 -7.05 -3.57
CA VAL A 62 23.29 -7.52 -4.40
C VAL A 62 23.50 -7.17 -5.87
N PRO A 63 22.93 -7.95 -6.82
CA PRO A 63 22.97 -7.61 -8.23
C PRO A 63 22.18 -6.32 -8.50
N TRP A 64 22.78 -5.46 -9.31
CA TRP A 64 22.17 -4.24 -9.83
C TRP A 64 21.58 -4.48 -11.23
N PRO A 65 20.57 -3.70 -11.65
CA PRO A 65 20.07 -3.74 -13.03
C PRO A 65 21.20 -3.53 -14.04
N ARG A 66 21.14 -4.27 -15.14
CA ARG A 66 22.24 -4.37 -16.11
C ARG A 66 22.15 -3.33 -17.23
N SER A 67 20.98 -2.74 -17.42
CA SER A 67 20.72 -1.76 -18.48
C SER A 67 19.96 -0.54 -17.95
N LEU A 68 20.13 0.60 -18.64
CA LEU A 68 19.34 1.81 -18.37
C LEU A 68 17.84 1.59 -18.61
N GLU A 69 17.49 0.68 -19.53
CA GLU A 69 16.11 0.29 -19.78
C GLU A 69 15.49 -0.42 -18.58
N GLU A 70 16.21 -1.37 -17.96
CA GLU A 70 15.76 -2.02 -16.73
C GLU A 70 15.59 -0.99 -15.60
N VAL A 71 16.54 -0.06 -15.47
CA VAL A 71 16.43 1.04 -14.49
C VAL A 71 15.19 1.88 -14.74
N ALA A 72 14.94 2.28 -15.99
CA ALA A 72 13.78 3.09 -16.36
C ALA A 72 12.46 2.37 -16.04
N HIS A 73 12.33 1.09 -16.39
CA HIS A 73 11.14 0.29 -16.07
C HIS A 73 10.91 0.18 -14.57
N ILE A 74 11.97 -0.07 -13.79
CA ILE A 74 11.87 -0.14 -12.33
C ILE A 74 11.46 1.22 -11.74
N MET A 75 12.00 2.32 -12.25
CA MET A 75 11.62 3.66 -11.81
C MET A 75 10.16 3.99 -12.15
N VAL A 76 9.67 3.61 -13.33
CA VAL A 76 8.24 3.76 -13.70
C VAL A 76 7.34 2.93 -12.80
N ALA A 77 7.72 1.68 -12.53
CA ALA A 77 6.99 0.82 -11.59
C ALA A 77 6.90 1.47 -10.20
N GLY A 78 8.02 2.02 -9.70
CA GLY A 78 8.07 2.70 -8.41
C GLY A 78 7.30 4.00 -8.35
N LEU A 79 7.35 4.80 -9.41
CA LEU A 79 6.55 6.01 -9.54
C LEU A 79 5.05 5.69 -9.37
N LEU A 80 4.56 4.64 -10.01
CA LEU A 80 3.16 4.24 -9.91
C LEU A 80 2.84 3.60 -8.54
N MET A 81 3.62 2.60 -8.16
CA MET A 81 3.33 1.72 -7.03
C MET A 81 3.66 2.35 -5.66
N LEU A 82 4.63 3.25 -5.59
CA LEU A 82 5.02 3.96 -4.37
C LEU A 82 4.68 5.44 -4.45
N GLY A 83 5.01 6.12 -5.57
CA GLY A 83 4.79 7.55 -5.74
C GLY A 83 3.30 7.92 -5.76
N VAL A 84 2.61 7.60 -6.86
CA VAL A 84 1.18 7.90 -7.07
C VAL A 84 0.32 7.27 -5.97
N PHE A 85 0.59 6.01 -5.64
CA PHE A 85 -0.08 5.32 -4.53
C PHE A 85 0.02 6.09 -3.21
N SER A 86 1.24 6.37 -2.75
CA SER A 86 1.41 6.98 -1.43
C SER A 86 0.96 8.42 -1.42
N THR A 87 1.18 9.17 -2.49
CA THR A 87 0.64 10.54 -2.65
C THR A 87 -0.87 10.54 -2.51
N GLY A 88 -1.57 9.67 -3.25
CA GLY A 88 -3.03 9.58 -3.19
C GLY A 88 -3.55 9.27 -1.77
N VAL A 89 -2.93 8.31 -1.09
CA VAL A 89 -3.30 7.93 0.29
C VAL A 89 -3.00 9.04 1.30
N PHE A 90 -1.80 9.62 1.26
CA PHE A 90 -1.39 10.63 2.23
C PHE A 90 -2.18 11.93 2.07
N VAL A 91 -2.40 12.38 0.84
CA VAL A 91 -3.25 13.55 0.57
C VAL A 91 -4.68 13.27 0.99
N ALA A 92 -5.22 12.08 0.75
CA ALA A 92 -6.57 11.73 1.21
C ALA A 92 -6.69 11.81 2.73
N ILE A 93 -5.74 11.24 3.47
CA ILE A 93 -5.75 11.26 4.93
C ILE A 93 -5.55 12.70 5.46
N TYR A 94 -4.69 13.48 4.82
CA TYR A 94 -4.49 14.89 5.15
C TYR A 94 -5.78 15.71 4.98
N LEU A 95 -6.58 15.41 3.95
CA LEU A 95 -7.89 16.04 3.71
C LEU A 95 -9.01 15.53 4.61
N GLY A 96 -8.71 14.65 5.58
CA GLY A 96 -9.66 14.19 6.60
C GLY A 96 -10.29 12.82 6.34
N ILE A 97 -9.90 12.12 5.27
CA ILE A 97 -10.34 10.73 5.07
C ILE A 97 -9.69 9.85 6.15
N SER A 98 -10.49 9.02 6.82
CA SER A 98 -9.95 8.14 7.85
C SER A 98 -8.97 7.11 7.24
N PRO A 99 -7.91 6.71 7.97
CA PRO A 99 -6.99 5.66 7.52
C PRO A 99 -7.70 4.37 7.12
N ALA A 100 -8.76 4.00 7.85
CA ALA A 100 -9.57 2.82 7.59
C ALA A 100 -10.33 2.90 6.26
N ILE A 101 -10.98 4.04 5.95
CA ILE A 101 -11.67 4.24 4.66
C ILE A 101 -10.66 4.20 3.51
N SER A 102 -9.52 4.89 3.65
CA SER A 102 -8.51 4.88 2.59
C SER A 102 -7.97 3.45 2.35
N ALA A 103 -7.64 2.71 3.41
CA ALA A 103 -7.21 1.31 3.31
C ALA A 103 -8.28 0.42 2.64
N LEU A 104 -9.55 0.66 2.93
CA LEU A 104 -10.68 -0.06 2.37
C LEU A 104 -10.84 0.21 0.86
N ILE A 105 -10.63 1.44 0.39
CA ILE A 105 -10.57 1.77 -1.05
C ILE A 105 -9.39 1.04 -1.68
N ILE A 106 -8.20 1.11 -1.08
CA ILE A 106 -6.99 0.44 -1.59
C ILE A 106 -7.17 -1.08 -1.65
N ALA A 107 -7.95 -1.69 -0.77
CA ALA A 107 -8.23 -3.13 -0.79
C ALA A 107 -8.97 -3.60 -2.05
N LEU A 108 -9.55 -2.70 -2.85
CA LEU A 108 -10.07 -3.01 -4.19
C LEU A 108 -8.97 -3.30 -5.23
N GLN A 109 -7.70 -3.13 -4.89
CA GLN A 109 -6.60 -3.34 -5.83
C GLN A 109 -6.65 -4.69 -6.57
N PRO A 110 -6.90 -5.84 -5.92
CA PRO A 110 -6.88 -7.13 -6.62
C PRO A 110 -7.97 -7.23 -7.70
N ILE A 111 -9.12 -6.57 -7.48
CA ILE A 111 -10.20 -6.44 -8.47
C ILE A 111 -9.67 -5.73 -9.72
N LEU A 112 -9.01 -4.57 -9.54
CA LEU A 112 -8.48 -3.80 -10.66
C LEU A 112 -7.32 -4.50 -11.37
N VAL A 113 -6.46 -5.20 -10.63
CA VAL A 113 -5.36 -5.98 -11.21
C VAL A 113 -5.91 -7.14 -12.03
N ALA A 114 -6.93 -7.86 -11.55
CA ALA A 114 -7.58 -8.93 -12.30
C ALA A 114 -8.25 -8.40 -13.58
N LEU A 115 -8.98 -7.29 -13.50
CA LEU A 115 -9.58 -6.62 -14.65
C LEU A 115 -8.53 -6.18 -15.68
N GLY A 116 -7.46 -5.52 -15.23
CA GLY A 116 -6.39 -5.07 -16.11
C GLY A 116 -5.65 -6.23 -16.75
N ALA A 117 -5.41 -7.32 -16.02
CA ALA A 117 -4.82 -8.54 -16.58
C ALA A 117 -5.73 -9.17 -17.64
N ALA A 118 -7.02 -9.32 -17.37
CA ALA A 118 -7.99 -9.85 -18.33
C ALA A 118 -8.05 -8.99 -19.60
N PHE A 119 -8.00 -7.67 -19.47
CA PHE A 119 -7.98 -6.75 -20.61
C PHE A 119 -6.70 -6.87 -21.44
N ILE A 120 -5.52 -6.94 -20.78
CA ILE A 120 -4.23 -7.10 -21.46
C ILE A 120 -4.13 -8.47 -22.16
N LEU A 121 -4.64 -9.53 -21.54
CA LEU A 121 -4.60 -10.90 -22.05
C LEU A 121 -5.78 -11.22 -22.99
N LYS A 122 -6.72 -10.30 -23.17
CA LYS A 122 -7.98 -10.49 -23.93
C LYS A 122 -8.79 -11.70 -23.46
N GLU A 123 -8.73 -11.99 -22.17
CA GLU A 123 -9.51 -13.07 -21.54
C GLU A 123 -10.95 -12.60 -21.26
N ARG A 124 -11.90 -13.53 -21.30
CA ARG A 124 -13.30 -13.23 -20.97
C ARG A 124 -13.46 -13.12 -19.46
N ILE A 125 -14.00 -11.98 -19.00
CA ILE A 125 -14.38 -11.80 -17.59
C ILE A 125 -15.51 -12.78 -17.27
N GLN A 126 -15.29 -13.63 -16.27
CA GLN A 126 -16.30 -14.59 -15.83
C GLN A 126 -17.39 -13.91 -15.00
N LEU A 127 -18.60 -14.48 -14.98
CA LEU A 127 -19.73 -13.93 -14.22
C LEU A 127 -19.39 -13.76 -12.72
N GLN A 128 -18.62 -14.69 -12.14
CA GLN A 128 -18.17 -14.62 -10.75
C GLN A 128 -17.28 -13.39 -10.49
N GLN A 129 -16.40 -13.08 -11.44
CA GLN A 129 -15.54 -11.89 -11.37
C GLN A 129 -16.36 -10.61 -11.45
N SER A 130 -17.34 -10.53 -12.37
CA SER A 130 -18.25 -9.39 -12.49
C SER A 130 -19.06 -9.12 -11.22
N ILE A 131 -19.59 -10.18 -10.59
CA ILE A 131 -20.31 -10.08 -9.32
C ILE A 131 -19.36 -9.61 -8.21
N GLY A 132 -18.15 -10.17 -8.17
CA GLY A 132 -17.13 -9.78 -7.21
C GLY A 132 -16.74 -8.30 -7.30
N PHE A 133 -16.64 -7.77 -8.52
CA PHE A 133 -16.40 -6.34 -8.77
C PHE A 133 -17.53 -5.47 -8.22
N LEU A 134 -18.77 -5.80 -8.58
CA LEU A 134 -19.97 -5.10 -8.10
C LEU A 134 -20.03 -5.06 -6.58
N LEU A 135 -19.78 -6.19 -5.92
CA LEU A 135 -19.77 -6.26 -4.46
C LEU A 135 -18.64 -5.44 -3.85
N GLY A 136 -17.43 -5.50 -4.40
CA GLY A 136 -16.30 -4.67 -3.95
C GLY A 136 -16.66 -3.19 -3.96
N PHE A 137 -17.12 -2.67 -5.10
CA PHE A 137 -17.52 -1.27 -5.22
C PHE A 137 -18.71 -0.91 -4.32
N LEU A 138 -19.71 -1.79 -4.19
CA LEU A 138 -20.87 -1.58 -3.32
C LEU A 138 -20.45 -1.47 -1.85
N GLY A 139 -19.54 -2.33 -1.39
CA GLY A 139 -19.03 -2.28 -0.03
C GLY A 139 -18.28 -0.98 0.26
N VAL A 140 -17.48 -0.48 -0.68
CA VAL A 140 -16.83 0.84 -0.54
C VAL A 140 -17.86 1.96 -0.49
N PHE A 141 -18.83 1.94 -1.41
CA PHE A 141 -19.89 2.94 -1.45
C PHE A 141 -20.70 2.98 -0.15
N LEU A 142 -21.02 1.82 0.42
CA LEU A 142 -21.76 1.71 1.69
C LEU A 142 -21.01 2.38 2.84
N VAL A 143 -19.71 2.15 2.97
CA VAL A 143 -18.91 2.76 4.05
C VAL A 143 -18.77 4.26 3.85
N ILE A 144 -18.44 4.70 2.63
CA ILE A 144 -18.25 6.11 2.30
C ILE A 144 -19.54 6.92 2.53
N SER A 145 -20.68 6.41 2.06
CA SER A 145 -21.97 7.10 2.17
C SER A 145 -22.47 7.27 3.59
N HIS A 146 -22.04 6.39 4.52
CA HIS A 146 -22.42 6.47 5.91
C HIS A 146 -21.48 7.35 6.76
N GLN A 147 -20.17 7.27 6.52
CA GLN A 147 -19.17 7.94 7.36
C GLN A 147 -18.84 9.37 6.93
N LEU A 148 -19.18 9.76 5.69
CA LEU A 148 -18.74 11.05 5.15
C LEU A 148 -19.93 11.95 4.81
N THR A 149 -19.92 13.15 5.39
CA THR A 149 -20.73 14.26 4.88
C THR A 149 -20.16 14.70 3.54
N LEU A 150 -21.04 14.97 2.56
CA LEU A 150 -20.62 15.43 1.24
C LEU A 150 -20.13 16.89 1.33
N ASN A 151 -18.85 17.05 1.62
CA ASN A 151 -18.14 18.32 1.52
C ASN A 151 -17.02 18.21 0.46
N HIS A 152 -16.51 19.35 0.00
CA HIS A 152 -15.51 19.38 -1.07
C HIS A 152 -14.22 18.62 -0.68
N ALA A 153 -13.74 18.78 0.56
CA ALA A 153 -12.53 18.13 1.04
C ALA A 153 -12.64 16.59 1.00
N ASN A 154 -13.79 16.05 1.43
CA ASN A 154 -14.06 14.61 1.42
C ASN A 154 -14.13 14.06 -0.02
N VAL A 155 -14.76 14.78 -0.95
CA VAL A 155 -14.81 14.36 -2.35
C VAL A 155 -13.41 14.30 -2.96
N VAL A 156 -12.58 15.33 -2.73
CA VAL A 156 -11.20 15.34 -3.21
C VAL A 156 -10.37 14.25 -2.53
N GLY A 157 -10.52 14.04 -1.22
CA GLY A 157 -9.82 13.00 -0.49
C GLY A 157 -10.16 11.58 -0.97
N ILE A 158 -11.44 11.31 -1.23
CA ILE A 158 -11.88 10.05 -1.84
C ILE A 158 -11.24 9.88 -3.23
N ALA A 159 -11.30 10.92 -4.07
CA ALA A 159 -10.70 10.88 -5.40
C ALA A 159 -9.19 10.61 -5.35
N MET A 160 -8.48 11.19 -4.38
CA MET A 160 -7.05 10.93 -4.15
C MET A 160 -6.79 9.50 -3.69
N SER A 161 -7.63 8.91 -2.85
CA SER A 161 -7.52 7.48 -2.50
C SER A 161 -7.74 6.58 -3.71
N PHE A 162 -8.69 6.90 -4.59
CA PHE A 162 -8.88 6.19 -5.86
C PHE A 162 -7.69 6.37 -6.81
N LEU A 163 -7.13 7.57 -6.91
CA LEU A 163 -5.89 7.81 -7.67
C LEU A 163 -4.76 6.92 -7.15
N GLY A 164 -4.63 6.82 -5.82
CA GLY A 164 -3.66 5.93 -5.18
C GLY A 164 -3.91 4.46 -5.52
N LEU A 165 -5.16 4.01 -5.46
CA LEU A 165 -5.59 2.66 -5.86
C LEU A 165 -5.22 2.36 -7.33
N PHE A 166 -5.49 3.28 -8.26
CA PHE A 166 -5.16 3.11 -9.68
C PHE A 166 -3.64 3.08 -9.90
N GLY A 167 -2.89 3.97 -9.25
CA GLY A 167 -1.42 3.96 -9.30
C GLY A 167 -0.84 2.63 -8.80
N LEU A 168 -1.36 2.13 -7.68
CA LEU A 168 -0.94 0.87 -7.08
C LEU A 168 -1.29 -0.34 -7.98
N ALA A 169 -2.48 -0.38 -8.58
CA ALA A 169 -2.91 -1.44 -9.49
C ALA A 169 -2.10 -1.43 -10.80
N ALA A 170 -1.96 -0.26 -11.43
CA ALA A 170 -1.19 -0.08 -12.66
C ALA A 170 0.29 -0.40 -12.44
N GLY A 171 0.87 0.08 -11.34
CA GLY A 171 2.26 -0.20 -10.95
C GLY A 171 2.52 -1.70 -10.78
N ASN A 172 1.60 -2.43 -10.12
CA ASN A 172 1.74 -3.88 -9.98
C ASN A 172 1.66 -4.64 -11.31
N LEU A 173 0.75 -4.26 -12.21
CA LEU A 173 0.67 -4.85 -13.56
C LEU A 173 1.94 -4.54 -14.37
N TYR A 174 2.42 -3.30 -14.30
CA TYR A 174 3.62 -2.86 -14.98
C TYR A 174 4.86 -3.60 -14.47
N GLN A 175 5.04 -3.67 -13.15
CA GLN A 175 6.14 -4.39 -12.52
C GLN A 175 6.12 -5.87 -12.89
N LYS A 176 4.95 -6.52 -12.87
CA LYS A 176 4.81 -7.92 -13.29
C LYS A 176 5.22 -8.12 -14.75
N ARG A 177 4.94 -7.15 -15.63
CA ARG A 177 5.23 -7.26 -17.06
C ARG A 177 6.69 -7.01 -17.42
N PHE A 178 7.32 -6.00 -16.80
CA PHE A 178 8.64 -5.49 -17.21
C PHE A 178 9.75 -5.73 -16.17
N CYS A 179 9.41 -5.91 -14.90
CA CYS A 179 10.37 -5.96 -13.79
C CYS A 179 10.37 -7.32 -13.05
N ALA A 180 9.88 -8.39 -13.68
CA ALA A 180 9.68 -9.70 -13.03
C ALA A 180 10.95 -10.31 -12.42
N HIS A 181 12.13 -9.96 -12.95
CA HIS A 181 13.42 -10.51 -12.53
C HIS A 181 14.27 -9.54 -11.70
N MET A 182 13.73 -8.37 -11.32
CA MET A 182 14.50 -7.41 -10.54
C MET A 182 14.84 -7.96 -9.15
N ASN A 183 16.01 -7.59 -8.64
CA ASN A 183 16.36 -7.87 -7.25
C ASN A 183 15.52 -6.98 -6.32
N LEU A 184 15.07 -7.54 -5.19
CA LEU A 184 14.20 -6.84 -4.25
C LEU A 184 14.83 -5.55 -3.68
N LEU A 185 16.12 -5.60 -3.34
CA LEU A 185 16.80 -4.50 -2.65
C LEU A 185 17.21 -3.40 -3.63
N SER A 186 17.90 -3.72 -4.71
CA SER A 186 18.29 -2.72 -5.72
C SER A 186 17.08 -2.20 -6.51
N GLY A 187 16.08 -3.06 -6.77
CA GLY A 187 14.81 -2.66 -7.35
C GLY A 187 13.97 -1.78 -6.41
N GLY A 188 13.85 -2.16 -5.14
CA GLY A 188 13.13 -1.38 -4.13
C GLY A 188 13.76 -0.01 -3.89
N LEU A 189 15.09 0.08 -3.97
CA LEU A 189 15.83 1.34 -3.93
C LEU A 189 15.43 2.24 -5.09
N LEU A 190 15.53 1.77 -6.33
CA LEU A 190 15.20 2.58 -7.52
C LEU A 190 13.73 3.01 -7.53
N GLN A 191 12.83 2.14 -7.06
CA GLN A 191 11.42 2.48 -6.92
C GLN A 191 11.18 3.55 -5.85
N SER A 192 11.85 3.44 -4.70
CA SER A 192 11.80 4.44 -3.63
C SER A 192 12.40 5.76 -4.09
N LEU A 193 13.48 5.71 -4.87
CA LEU A 193 14.12 6.89 -5.46
C LEU A 193 13.17 7.59 -6.42
N ALA A 194 12.53 6.86 -7.33
CA ALA A 194 11.55 7.43 -8.26
C ALA A 194 10.37 8.09 -7.53
N ALA A 195 9.82 7.40 -6.52
CA ALA A 195 8.76 7.95 -5.68
C ALA A 195 9.22 9.19 -4.89
N GLY A 196 10.45 9.19 -4.36
CA GLY A 196 11.07 10.31 -3.68
C GLY A 196 11.25 11.53 -4.59
N ILE A 197 11.73 11.33 -5.82
CA ILE A 197 11.86 12.41 -6.81
C ILE A 197 10.47 12.99 -7.16
N SER A 198 9.48 12.15 -7.42
CA SER A 198 8.14 12.64 -7.78
C SER A 198 7.45 13.39 -6.64
N THR A 199 7.62 12.92 -5.41
CA THR A 199 7.05 13.56 -4.22
C THR A 199 7.80 14.84 -3.88
N LEU A 200 9.12 14.89 -4.08
CA LEU A 200 9.91 16.10 -3.94
C LEU A 200 9.44 17.18 -4.93
N ILE A 201 9.28 16.83 -6.20
CA ILE A 201 8.78 17.76 -7.23
C ILE A 201 7.40 18.28 -6.81
N GLY A 202 6.50 17.38 -6.39
CA GLY A 202 5.17 17.79 -5.93
C GLY A 202 5.22 18.70 -4.70
N ALA A 203 6.08 18.39 -3.71
CA ALA A 203 6.24 19.21 -2.53
C ALA A 203 6.77 20.61 -2.87
N ILE A 204 7.72 20.74 -3.81
CA ILE A 204 8.23 22.06 -4.25
C ILE A 204 7.12 22.89 -4.91
N LEU A 205 6.24 22.24 -5.67
CA LEU A 205 5.20 22.91 -6.45
C LEU A 205 3.96 23.28 -5.62
N PHE A 206 3.63 22.50 -4.59
CA PHE A 206 2.33 22.59 -3.91
C PHE A 206 2.40 22.78 -2.39
N GLU A 207 3.57 22.64 -1.78
CA GLU A 207 3.74 22.65 -0.32
C GLU A 207 4.83 23.64 0.12
N SER A 208 4.81 23.99 1.40
CA SER A 208 5.79 24.88 2.04
C SER A 208 7.09 24.17 2.44
N MET A 209 7.09 22.83 2.44
CA MET A 209 8.19 21.99 2.96
C MET A 209 8.55 22.22 4.43
N GLN A 210 7.64 22.82 5.21
CA GLN A 210 7.84 22.99 6.65
C GLN A 210 7.58 21.69 7.40
N ILE A 211 8.42 21.45 8.40
CA ILE A 211 8.35 20.25 9.25
C ILE A 211 8.54 20.68 10.70
N ASP A 212 7.58 20.29 11.53
CA ASP A 212 7.69 20.37 12.98
C ASP A 212 8.39 19.10 13.48
N TRP A 213 9.70 19.20 13.72
CA TRP A 213 10.55 18.11 14.15
C TRP A 213 10.29 17.69 15.62
N THR A 214 9.16 17.04 15.85
CA THR A 214 8.79 16.48 17.14
C THR A 214 9.22 15.01 17.26
N ASN A 215 9.29 14.49 18.49
CA ASN A 215 9.54 13.06 18.71
C ASN A 215 8.48 12.17 18.04
N GLN A 216 7.24 12.64 17.95
CA GLN A 216 6.16 11.92 17.27
C GLN A 216 6.38 11.87 15.76
N PHE A 217 6.79 12.99 15.15
CA PHE A 217 7.15 13.03 13.74
C PHE A 217 8.33 12.11 13.42
N ILE A 218 9.40 12.17 14.21
CA ILE A 218 10.59 11.32 14.03
C ILE A 218 10.21 9.84 14.15
N PHE A 219 9.37 9.49 15.14
CA PHE A 219 8.87 8.13 15.28
C PHE A 219 8.02 7.69 14.08
N ALA A 220 7.09 8.54 13.63
CA ALA A 220 6.26 8.26 12.46
C ALA A 220 7.12 8.07 11.21
N LEU A 221 8.07 8.96 10.96
CA LEU A 221 8.99 8.91 9.82
C LEU A 221 9.87 7.64 9.88
N GLY A 222 10.44 7.33 11.04
CA GLY A 222 11.26 6.13 11.26
C GLY A 222 10.46 4.84 11.06
N TRP A 223 9.26 4.76 11.65
CA TRP A 223 8.35 3.62 11.48
C TRP A 223 7.97 3.42 10.02
N MET A 224 7.56 4.50 9.35
CA MET A 224 7.11 4.46 7.96
C MET A 224 8.26 4.14 6.98
N SER A 225 9.48 4.60 7.27
CA SER A 225 10.65 4.37 6.40
C SER A 225 11.28 3.00 6.62
N VAL A 226 11.41 2.55 7.87
CA VAL A 226 12.11 1.31 8.20
C VAL A 226 11.12 0.15 8.26
N VAL A 227 10.15 0.24 9.16
CA VAL A 227 9.27 -0.89 9.49
C VAL A 227 8.30 -1.16 8.35
N VAL A 228 7.66 -0.12 7.82
CA VAL A 228 6.68 -0.26 6.74
C VAL A 228 7.36 -0.45 5.39
N SER A 229 8.23 0.46 4.95
CA SER A 229 8.81 0.35 3.61
C SER A 229 9.78 -0.82 3.45
N ILE A 230 10.64 -1.12 4.45
CA ILE A 230 11.64 -2.20 4.33
C ILE A 230 11.12 -3.49 4.97
N GLY A 231 10.57 -3.41 6.19
CA GLY A 231 10.13 -4.56 6.96
C GLY A 231 8.98 -5.33 6.31
N ALA A 232 7.89 -4.65 5.96
CA ALA A 232 6.73 -5.32 5.33
C ALA A 232 7.10 -5.96 3.99
N LEU A 233 7.90 -5.28 3.14
CA LEU A 233 8.38 -5.83 1.87
C LEU A 233 9.29 -7.05 2.07
N SER A 234 10.16 -7.03 3.08
CA SER A 234 11.03 -8.15 3.41
C SER A 234 10.23 -9.39 3.83
N ILE A 235 9.21 -9.21 4.66
CA ILE A 235 8.33 -10.30 5.09
C ILE A 235 7.52 -10.83 3.90
N LEU A 236 7.00 -9.95 3.04
CA LEU A 236 6.30 -10.35 1.82
C LEU A 236 7.18 -11.21 0.91
N TYR A 237 8.44 -10.82 0.72
CA TYR A 237 9.40 -11.59 -0.07
C TYR A 237 9.66 -12.97 0.55
N LEU A 238 9.83 -13.04 1.87
CA LEU A 238 10.00 -14.33 2.58
C LEU A 238 8.77 -15.22 2.40
N LEU A 239 7.56 -14.67 2.49
CA LEU A 239 6.31 -15.41 2.28
C LEU A 239 6.20 -15.98 0.85
N ILE A 240 6.56 -15.20 -0.16
CA ILE A 240 6.56 -15.63 -1.56
C ILE A 240 7.58 -16.76 -1.77
N ARG A 241 8.81 -16.59 -1.26
CA ARG A 241 9.90 -17.56 -1.44
C ARG A 241 9.60 -18.92 -0.79
N HIS A 242 8.84 -18.95 0.30
CA HIS A 242 8.46 -20.18 1.01
C HIS A 242 7.11 -20.76 0.55
N GLY A 243 6.60 -20.37 -0.63
CA GLY A 243 5.47 -21.04 -1.27
C GLY A 243 4.09 -20.68 -0.71
N ALA A 244 3.96 -19.61 0.08
CA ALA A 244 2.68 -19.15 0.60
C ALA A 244 1.84 -18.32 -0.40
N ILE A 245 2.12 -18.43 -1.71
CA ILE A 245 1.64 -17.50 -2.77
C ILE A 245 0.12 -17.34 -2.78
N LEU A 246 -0.65 -18.44 -2.67
CA LEU A 246 -2.12 -18.38 -2.61
C LEU A 246 -2.66 -17.75 -1.31
N LYS A 247 -1.89 -17.82 -0.21
CA LYS A 247 -2.25 -17.19 1.06
C LYS A 247 -1.95 -15.69 1.05
N VAL A 248 -0.92 -15.23 0.33
CA VAL A 248 -0.51 -13.81 0.33
C VAL A 248 -1.60 -12.90 -0.24
N ALA A 249 -2.28 -13.31 -1.31
CA ALA A 249 -3.33 -12.50 -1.93
C ALA A 249 -4.52 -12.26 -0.98
N SER A 250 -4.86 -13.24 -0.13
CA SER A 250 -5.92 -13.08 0.86
C SER A 250 -5.51 -12.26 2.07
N LEU A 251 -4.21 -12.05 2.31
CA LEU A 251 -3.73 -11.18 3.40
C LEU A 251 -4.11 -9.72 3.16
N PHE A 252 -4.09 -9.27 1.92
CA PHE A 252 -4.46 -7.90 1.58
C PHE A 252 -5.92 -7.58 1.94
N TYR A 253 -6.80 -8.59 2.09
CA TYR A 253 -8.18 -8.41 2.57
C TYR A 253 -8.27 -8.05 4.04
N LEU A 254 -7.28 -8.48 4.81
CA LEU A 254 -7.21 -8.21 6.23
C LEU A 254 -6.54 -6.86 6.53
N VAL A 255 -6.03 -6.17 5.51
CA VAL A 255 -5.39 -4.85 5.67
C VAL A 255 -6.40 -3.81 6.19
N PRO A 256 -7.61 -3.61 5.62
CA PRO A 256 -8.58 -2.65 6.17
C PRO A 256 -8.97 -2.98 7.62
N VAL A 257 -9.16 -4.27 7.94
CA VAL A 257 -9.47 -4.73 9.30
C VAL A 257 -8.32 -4.38 10.24
N SER A 258 -7.09 -4.70 9.86
CA SER A 258 -5.89 -4.41 10.62
C SER A 258 -5.70 -2.92 10.85
N THR A 259 -5.79 -2.12 9.78
CA THR A 259 -5.73 -0.65 9.86
C THR A 259 -6.74 -0.11 10.85
N ALA A 260 -7.98 -0.61 10.78
CA ALA A 260 -9.05 -0.10 11.61
C ALA A 260 -8.93 -0.55 13.08
N VAL A 261 -8.47 -1.77 13.34
CA VAL A 261 -8.13 -2.23 14.70
C VAL A 261 -7.01 -1.37 15.29
N ILE A 262 -5.94 -1.11 14.53
CA ILE A 262 -4.84 -0.27 14.99
C ILE A 262 -5.32 1.17 15.22
N ALA A 263 -6.09 1.74 14.29
CA ALA A 263 -6.66 3.08 14.40
C ALA A 263 -7.59 3.20 15.63
N PHE A 264 -8.37 2.18 15.95
CA PHE A 264 -9.16 2.13 17.18
C PHE A 264 -8.30 2.21 18.44
N PHE A 265 -7.21 1.44 18.52
CA PHE A 265 -6.36 1.46 19.70
C PHE A 265 -5.57 2.76 19.85
N VAL A 266 -5.04 3.28 18.74
CA VAL A 266 -4.14 4.46 18.70
C VAL A 266 -4.92 5.77 18.75
N TYR A 267 -5.99 5.90 17.96
CA TYR A 267 -6.75 7.14 17.80
C TYR A 267 -8.15 7.12 18.42
N LYS A 268 -8.59 5.98 18.98
CA LYS A 268 -9.97 5.78 19.47
C LYS A 268 -11.03 5.94 18.38
N GLU A 269 -10.65 5.72 17.13
CA GLU A 269 -11.56 5.68 15.98
C GLU A 269 -12.31 4.34 15.95
N ALA A 270 -13.59 4.35 16.33
CA ALA A 270 -14.43 3.18 16.21
C ALA A 270 -14.88 2.96 14.76
N ILE A 271 -14.87 1.71 14.30
CA ILE A 271 -15.60 1.33 13.09
C ILE A 271 -17.07 1.20 13.49
N ASP A 272 -17.94 1.95 12.82
CA ASP A 272 -19.38 1.75 12.94
C ASP A 272 -19.84 0.42 12.31
N GLY A 273 -21.09 0.02 12.58
CA GLY A 273 -21.65 -1.22 12.04
C GLY A 273 -21.62 -1.28 10.51
N PHE A 274 -21.77 -0.13 9.83
CA PHE A 274 -21.72 -0.05 8.37
C PHE A 274 -20.30 -0.29 7.83
N GLY A 275 -19.26 0.22 8.50
CA GLY A 275 -17.86 -0.07 8.20
C GLY A 275 -17.55 -1.57 8.28
N LEU A 276 -18.07 -2.26 9.31
CA LEU A 276 -17.93 -3.71 9.43
C LEU A 276 -18.64 -4.46 8.30
N VAL A 277 -19.87 -4.08 7.95
CA VAL A 277 -20.61 -4.67 6.83
C VAL A 277 -19.86 -4.46 5.52
N GLY A 278 -19.34 -3.24 5.27
CA GLY A 278 -18.59 -2.93 4.07
C GLY A 278 -17.30 -3.76 3.93
N ILE A 279 -16.55 -3.93 5.01
CA ILE A 279 -15.38 -4.83 5.05
C ILE A 279 -15.77 -6.26 4.62
N VAL A 280 -16.86 -6.81 5.18
CA VAL A 280 -17.33 -8.16 4.86
C VAL A 280 -17.76 -8.27 3.39
N VAL A 281 -18.51 -7.29 2.90
CA VAL A 281 -18.96 -7.25 1.50
C VAL A 281 -17.78 -7.17 0.52
N ILE A 282 -16.77 -6.35 0.82
CA ILE A 282 -15.56 -6.24 0.00
C ILE A 282 -14.77 -7.54 0.02
N ALA A 283 -14.54 -8.11 1.21
CA ALA A 283 -13.84 -9.39 1.34
C ALA A 283 -14.52 -10.47 0.50
N PHE A 284 -15.85 -10.58 0.56
CA PHE A 284 -16.62 -11.53 -0.24
C PHE A 284 -16.53 -11.24 -1.74
N GLY A 285 -16.62 -9.96 -2.14
CA GLY A 285 -16.46 -9.53 -3.53
C GLY A 285 -15.12 -9.96 -4.11
N ILE A 286 -14.02 -9.72 -3.41
CA ILE A 286 -12.69 -10.08 -3.91
C ILE A 286 -12.48 -11.61 -3.92
N MET A 287 -13.04 -12.34 -2.95
CA MET A 287 -13.01 -13.81 -2.96
C MET A 287 -13.67 -14.41 -4.22
N LEU A 288 -14.73 -13.80 -4.74
CA LEU A 288 -15.38 -14.25 -5.98
C LEU A 288 -14.55 -13.97 -7.23
N VAL A 289 -13.71 -12.93 -7.23
CA VAL A 289 -12.84 -12.60 -8.36
C VAL A 289 -11.68 -13.57 -8.52
N GLN A 290 -11.21 -14.12 -7.40
CA GLN A 290 -10.04 -15.00 -7.38
C GLN A 290 -10.35 -16.49 -7.56
N LYS A 291 -11.62 -16.86 -7.65
CA LYS A 291 -12.04 -18.21 -8.06
C LYS A 291 -12.00 -18.34 -9.57
#